data_AF-A0A3S3NTZ3-F1
#
_entry.id   AF-A0A3S3NTZ3-F1
#
_cell.length_a   1.000
_cell.length_b   1.000
_cell.length_c   1.000
_cell.angle_alpha   90.00
_cell.angle_beta   90.00
_cell.angle_gamma   90.00
#
_symmetry.space_group_name_H-M   'P 1'
#
loop_
_entity.id
_entity.type
_entity.pdbx_description
1 polymer ?
#
loop_
_entity_poly.entity_id
_entity_poly.type
_entity_poly.pdbx_seq_one_letter_code
_entity_poly.pdbx_strand_id
1 'polypeptide(L)'
;QGAQCRPFDDNAEYMVIGEGSAAIVMKPLQDAISDGNHIYGVICSSVVNQNGLTNGLSTPHPGAHASGTKLGDTIEACGIQMAFDRFKSKKAKRNANKAYIGSVKANFGDLGEGAAGIISLIKVLLAFHHNQIPPQTNFDTPSGDIDWKRFPFRVNTQKVEWRPERGQARVAAVSSLGDASTNVHFVVQDFKQQTEDNFEDSVENLEPILISAATQ
;
A
#
# COMPACT_ATOMS: atom_id res chain seq x y z
N GLN A 1 -21.26 18.55 0.31
CA GLN A 1 -20.19 17.64 -0.16
C GLN A 1 -20.78 16.23 -0.16
N GLY A 2 -20.46 15.39 -1.15
CA GLY A 2 -20.98 14.02 -1.22
C GLY A 2 -20.33 13.10 -0.18
N ALA A 3 -20.92 11.91 0.02
CA ALA A 3 -20.27 10.87 0.83
C ALA A 3 -18.89 10.54 0.22
N GLN A 4 -17.87 10.40 1.07
CA GLN A 4 -16.49 10.08 0.70
C GLN A 4 -15.89 9.17 1.77
N CYS A 5 -15.03 8.23 1.38
CA CYS A 5 -14.18 7.55 2.35
C CYS A 5 -13.11 8.54 2.84
N ARG A 6 -13.06 8.77 4.17
CA ARG A 6 -12.14 9.71 4.83
C ARG A 6 -11.20 9.00 5.81
N PRO A 7 -10.33 8.09 5.33
CA PRO A 7 -9.51 7.26 6.20
C PRO A 7 -8.61 8.09 7.12
N PHE A 8 -8.69 7.79 8.42
CA PHE A 8 -7.98 8.43 9.53
C PHE A 8 -8.39 9.88 9.85
N ASP A 9 -9.40 10.42 9.16
CA ASP A 9 -9.95 11.76 9.41
C ASP A 9 -10.96 11.73 10.58
N ASP A 10 -11.13 12.85 11.28
CA ASP A 10 -12.10 12.94 12.39
C ASP A 10 -13.56 12.89 11.91
N ASN A 11 -13.81 13.22 10.64
CA ASN A 11 -15.12 13.14 10.00
C ASN A 11 -15.31 11.82 9.22
N ALA A 12 -14.59 10.77 9.61
CA ALA A 12 -14.71 9.42 9.06
C ALA A 12 -16.06 8.77 9.45
N GLU A 13 -17.12 9.13 8.72
CA GLU A 13 -18.49 8.70 9.02
C GLU A 13 -19.01 7.57 8.10
N TYR A 14 -18.59 7.56 6.84
CA TYR A 14 -19.18 6.70 5.81
C TYR A 14 -18.14 6.03 4.92
N MET A 15 -18.51 4.86 4.44
CA MET A 15 -17.83 4.17 3.35
C MET A 15 -18.62 4.38 2.06
N VAL A 16 -17.91 4.65 0.96
CA VAL A 16 -18.46 4.75 -0.39
C VAL A 16 -18.00 3.54 -1.18
N ILE A 17 -18.92 2.80 -1.77
CA ILE A 17 -18.59 1.64 -2.61
C ILE A 17 -17.96 2.12 -3.93
N GLY A 18 -16.88 1.46 -4.33
CA GLY A 18 -16.22 1.64 -5.61
C GLY A 18 -16.13 0.31 -6.37
N GLU A 19 -15.72 0.40 -7.63
CA GLU A 19 -15.47 -0.75 -8.50
C GLU A 19 -14.04 -0.72 -9.03
N GLY A 20 -13.42 -1.88 -9.19
CA GLY A 20 -12.08 -1.98 -9.74
C GLY A 20 -11.68 -3.42 -10.03
N SER A 21 -10.82 -3.60 -11.03
CA SER A 21 -10.19 -4.86 -11.35
C SER A 21 -8.72 -4.62 -11.64
N ALA A 22 -7.87 -5.54 -11.19
CA ALA A 22 -6.46 -5.50 -11.46
C ALA A 22 -5.87 -6.92 -11.44
N ALA A 23 -4.72 -7.06 -12.08
CA ALA A 23 -3.93 -8.29 -12.07
C ALA A 23 -2.46 -7.94 -11.93
N ILE A 24 -1.70 -8.85 -11.32
CA ILE A 24 -0.24 -8.81 -11.26
C ILE A 24 0.30 -10.16 -11.70
N VAL A 25 1.45 -10.15 -12.36
CA VAL A 25 2.20 -11.36 -12.68
C VAL A 25 3.32 -11.49 -11.66
N MET A 26 3.43 -12.66 -11.05
CA MET A 26 4.46 -12.95 -10.06
C MET A 26 5.34 -14.10 -10.52
N LYS A 27 6.63 -13.98 -10.24
CA LYS A 27 7.65 -14.99 -10.54
C LYS A 27 8.69 -14.99 -9.41
N PRO A 28 9.33 -16.13 -9.09
CA PRO A 28 10.48 -16.12 -8.20
C PRO A 28 11.52 -15.10 -8.68
N LEU A 29 12.10 -14.33 -7.75
CA LEU A 29 12.97 -13.20 -8.10
C LEU A 29 14.16 -13.62 -8.96
N GLN A 30 14.78 -14.76 -8.64
CA GLN A 30 15.93 -15.28 -9.39
C GLN A 30 15.55 -15.56 -10.85
N ASP A 31 14.40 -16.18 -11.07
CA ASP A 31 13.94 -16.50 -12.42
C ASP A 31 13.50 -15.22 -13.17
N ALA A 32 12.91 -14.23 -12.48
CA ALA A 32 12.57 -12.95 -13.10
C ALA A 32 13.81 -12.19 -13.56
N ILE A 33 14.89 -12.24 -12.77
CA ILE A 33 16.19 -11.67 -13.15
C ILE A 33 16.80 -12.46 -14.31
N SER A 34 16.80 -13.80 -14.24
CA SER A 34 17.36 -14.67 -15.28
C SER A 34 16.68 -14.49 -16.63
N ASP A 35 15.36 -14.25 -16.64
CA ASP A 35 14.59 -14.01 -17.86
C ASP A 35 14.62 -12.54 -18.32
N GLY A 36 15.36 -11.67 -17.64
CA GLY A 36 15.41 -10.24 -17.96
C GLY A 36 14.05 -9.53 -17.83
N ASN A 37 13.18 -10.00 -16.95
CA ASN A 37 11.85 -9.41 -16.77
C ASN A 37 11.94 -8.01 -16.15
N HIS A 38 10.98 -7.15 -16.50
CA HIS A 38 10.78 -5.90 -15.79
C HIS A 38 10.15 -6.16 -14.42
N ILE A 39 10.85 -5.74 -13.35
CA ILE A 39 10.46 -6.01 -11.97
C ILE A 39 10.03 -4.70 -11.30
N TYR A 40 8.74 -4.58 -10.99
CA TYR A 40 8.19 -3.41 -10.28
C TYR A 40 8.52 -3.39 -8.77
N GLY A 41 8.80 -4.56 -8.18
CA GLY A 41 9.10 -4.70 -6.76
C GLY A 41 9.13 -6.17 -6.35
N VAL A 42 9.51 -6.41 -5.10
CA VAL A 42 9.67 -7.75 -4.52
C VAL A 42 8.78 -7.89 -3.30
N ILE A 43 7.93 -8.91 -3.28
CA ILE A 43 7.21 -9.31 -2.06
C ILE A 43 8.20 -10.08 -1.18
N CYS A 44 8.64 -9.47 -0.07
CA CYS A 44 9.59 -10.06 0.85
C CYS A 44 8.92 -11.03 1.84
N SER A 45 7.67 -10.76 2.17
CA SER A 45 6.90 -11.53 3.15
C SER A 45 5.40 -11.32 2.91
N SER A 46 4.63 -12.37 3.15
CA SER A 46 3.18 -12.31 3.31
C SER A 46 2.79 -13.04 4.59
N VAL A 47 1.74 -12.55 5.25
CA VAL A 47 1.14 -13.16 6.43
C VAL A 47 -0.36 -13.13 6.27
N VAL A 48 -1.00 -14.26 6.60
CA VAL A 48 -2.47 -14.39 6.66
C VAL A 48 -2.86 -14.86 8.05
N ASN A 49 -3.87 -14.25 8.65
CA ASN A 49 -4.45 -14.71 9.91
C ASN A 49 -5.96 -14.44 9.97
N GLN A 50 -6.57 -14.75 11.12
CA GLN A 50 -7.96 -14.47 11.39
C GLN A 50 -8.13 -13.89 12.80
N ASN A 51 -9.14 -13.03 12.98
CA ASN A 51 -9.41 -12.37 14.27
C ASN A 51 -9.86 -13.33 15.39
N GLY A 52 -10.29 -14.56 15.08
CA GLY A 52 -10.78 -15.52 16.07
C GLY A 52 -12.14 -15.14 16.65
N LEU A 53 -12.39 -15.46 17.93
CA LEU A 53 -13.64 -15.10 18.61
C LEU A 53 -13.71 -13.59 18.88
N THR A 54 -14.76 -12.94 18.37
CA THR A 54 -15.09 -11.54 18.61
C THR A 54 -16.49 -11.42 19.24
N ASN A 55 -16.93 -10.21 19.61
CA ASN A 55 -18.22 -9.96 20.29
C ASN A 55 -19.48 -10.22 19.43
N GLY A 56 -19.35 -10.79 18.23
CA GLY A 56 -20.42 -11.15 17.32
C GLY A 56 -19.86 -11.37 15.91
N LEU A 57 -20.64 -11.98 15.00
CA LEU A 57 -20.23 -12.14 13.59
C LEU A 57 -20.22 -10.81 12.82
N SER A 58 -21.00 -9.80 13.29
CA SER A 58 -21.15 -8.47 12.68
C SER A 58 -21.02 -7.27 13.64
N THR A 59 -20.68 -7.45 14.92
CA THR A 59 -20.32 -6.34 15.85
C THR A 59 -19.32 -5.40 15.19
N PRO A 60 -19.58 -4.07 15.12
CA PRO A 60 -18.95 -3.17 14.14
C PRO A 60 -17.49 -3.56 13.88
N HIS A 61 -17.33 -4.34 12.82
CA HIS A 61 -16.08 -5.02 12.54
C HIS A 61 -15.16 -3.98 11.92
N PRO A 62 -13.88 -3.92 12.32
CA PRO A 62 -12.87 -3.15 11.58
C PRO A 62 -12.53 -3.79 10.22
N GLY A 63 -13.51 -4.46 9.58
CA GLY A 63 -13.37 -5.36 8.43
C GLY A 63 -13.05 -4.70 7.10
N ALA A 64 -12.75 -3.41 7.10
CA ALA A 64 -12.18 -2.75 5.94
C ALA A 64 -11.00 -1.88 6.38
N HIS A 65 -9.81 -2.29 5.91
CA HIS A 65 -8.55 -1.56 6.08
C HIS A 65 -8.72 -0.11 5.63
N ALA A 66 -8.53 0.82 6.55
CA ALA A 66 -8.69 2.25 6.36
C ALA A 66 -9.97 2.58 5.59
N SER A 67 -11.09 2.09 6.12
CA SER A 67 -12.44 2.21 5.55
C SER A 67 -12.98 3.63 5.54
N GLY A 68 -12.37 4.54 6.30
CA GLY A 68 -12.96 5.85 6.55
C GLY A 68 -14.12 5.77 7.53
N THR A 69 -14.08 4.80 8.45
CA THR A 69 -14.95 4.74 9.63
C THR A 69 -14.13 5.01 10.88
N LYS A 70 -14.66 5.87 11.76
CA LYS A 70 -13.95 6.31 12.98
C LYS A 70 -13.48 5.14 13.86
N LEU A 71 -14.31 4.13 14.07
CA LEU A 71 -13.96 2.95 14.85
C LEU A 71 -12.95 2.04 14.11
N GLY A 72 -13.15 1.77 12.83
CA GLY A 72 -12.29 0.88 12.05
C GLY A 72 -10.87 1.42 11.93
N ASP A 73 -10.74 2.70 11.56
CA ASP A 73 -9.45 3.38 11.41
C ASP A 73 -8.69 3.44 12.75
N THR A 74 -9.40 3.63 13.87
CA THR A 74 -8.81 3.64 15.21
C THR A 74 -8.30 2.27 15.63
N ILE A 75 -9.09 1.21 15.39
CA ILE A 75 -8.65 -0.16 15.70
C ILE A 75 -7.41 -0.53 14.89
N GLU A 76 -7.39 -0.16 13.62
CA GLU A 76 -6.25 -0.42 12.76
C GLU A 76 -4.99 0.32 13.24
N ALA A 77 -5.11 1.62 13.53
CA ALA A 77 -4.00 2.40 14.07
C ALA A 77 -3.49 1.82 15.40
N CYS A 78 -4.39 1.35 16.26
CA CYS A 78 -4.04 0.67 17.51
C CYS A 78 -3.28 -0.65 17.25
N GLY A 79 -3.75 -1.49 16.33
CA GLY A 79 -3.09 -2.74 15.96
C GLY A 79 -1.68 -2.52 15.41
N ILE A 80 -1.52 -1.52 14.55
CA ILE A 80 -0.21 -1.08 14.04
C ILE A 80 0.66 -0.60 15.21
N GLN A 81 0.16 0.24 16.10
CA GLN A 81 0.91 0.71 17.26
C GLN A 81 1.41 -0.45 18.13
N MET A 82 0.54 -1.40 18.45
CA MET A 82 0.87 -2.58 19.26
C MET A 82 1.96 -3.44 18.60
N ALA A 83 1.89 -3.61 17.27
CA ALA A 83 2.92 -4.32 16.52
C ALA A 83 4.28 -3.58 16.63
N PHE A 84 4.27 -2.25 16.47
CA PHE A 84 5.48 -1.44 16.57
C PHE A 84 6.06 -1.38 17.99
N ASP A 85 5.22 -1.37 19.03
CA ASP A 85 5.65 -1.36 20.43
C ASP A 85 6.42 -2.63 20.83
N ARG A 86 6.15 -3.77 20.19
CA ARG A 86 6.92 -5.01 20.39
C ARG A 86 8.36 -4.87 19.89
N PHE A 87 8.63 -4.00 18.91
CA PHE A 87 9.97 -3.77 18.40
C PHE A 87 10.72 -2.75 19.28
N LYS A 88 11.49 -3.23 20.26
CA LYS A 88 12.32 -2.41 21.17
C LYS A 88 13.54 -1.72 20.52
N SER A 89 13.64 -1.70 19.20
CA SER A 89 14.80 -1.16 18.48
C SER A 89 14.93 0.35 18.69
N LYS A 90 16.10 0.80 19.16
CA LYS A 90 16.46 2.24 19.23
C LYS A 90 16.35 2.92 17.86
N LYS A 91 16.57 2.18 16.76
CA LYS A 91 16.44 2.67 15.38
C LYS A 91 14.97 2.86 14.97
N ALA A 92 14.07 1.98 15.41
CA ALA A 92 12.63 2.13 15.19
C ALA A 92 12.08 3.36 15.92
N LYS A 93 12.49 3.58 17.18
CA LYS A 93 12.14 4.79 17.94
C LYS A 93 12.67 6.09 17.31
N ARG A 94 13.87 6.05 16.71
CA ARG A 94 14.47 7.21 16.01
C ARG A 94 13.75 7.59 14.70
N ASN A 95 13.06 6.62 14.09
CA ASN A 95 12.30 6.81 12.85
C ASN A 95 10.79 6.88 13.10
N ALA A 96 10.34 6.85 14.36
CA ALA A 96 8.97 7.18 14.72
C ALA A 96 8.63 8.55 14.14
N ASN A 97 7.42 8.69 13.59
CA ASN A 97 6.95 9.90 12.92
C ASN A 97 7.66 10.26 11.59
N LYS A 98 8.44 9.35 11.00
CA LYS A 98 9.04 9.54 9.66
C LYS A 98 8.41 8.69 8.56
N ALA A 99 7.56 7.74 8.93
CA ALA A 99 6.88 6.87 7.98
C ALA A 99 5.49 7.43 7.64
N TYR A 100 5.01 7.12 6.45
CA TYR A 100 3.71 7.54 5.97
C TYR A 100 2.71 6.39 6.03
N ILE A 101 1.47 6.73 6.35
CA ILE A 101 0.31 5.85 6.20
C ILE A 101 -0.65 6.48 5.19
N GLY A 102 -1.37 5.64 4.46
CA GLY A 102 -2.48 6.11 3.65
C GLY A 102 -3.23 4.96 2.99
N SER A 103 -4.41 5.28 2.48
CA SER A 103 -5.35 4.31 1.89
C SER A 103 -5.66 4.67 0.45
N VAL A 104 -5.92 3.65 -0.38
CA VAL A 104 -6.47 3.83 -1.73
C VAL A 104 -7.96 4.17 -1.70
N LYS A 105 -8.66 3.83 -0.61
CA LYS A 105 -10.10 4.06 -0.47
C LYS A 105 -10.46 5.54 -0.48
N ALA A 106 -9.54 6.40 -0.05
CA ALA A 106 -9.65 7.85 -0.19
C ALA A 106 -9.82 8.33 -1.65
N ASN A 107 -9.34 7.56 -2.62
CA ASN A 107 -9.40 7.91 -4.04
C ASN A 107 -10.48 7.14 -4.79
N PHE A 108 -10.67 5.87 -4.45
CA PHE A 108 -11.48 4.94 -5.25
C PHE A 108 -12.72 4.39 -4.53
N GLY A 109 -12.94 4.77 -3.26
CA GLY A 109 -13.94 4.12 -2.44
C GLY A 109 -13.51 2.71 -2.00
N ASP A 110 -14.42 1.97 -1.38
CA ASP A 110 -14.24 0.57 -1.04
C ASP A 110 -14.52 -0.30 -2.26
N LEU A 111 -13.45 -0.90 -2.78
CA LEU A 111 -13.44 -1.73 -3.98
C LEU A 111 -13.82 -3.20 -3.69
N GLY A 112 -14.20 -3.51 -2.44
CA GLY A 112 -14.30 -4.88 -1.94
C GLY A 112 -12.92 -5.48 -1.64
N GLU A 113 -12.90 -6.55 -0.84
CA GLU A 113 -11.68 -7.09 -0.23
C GLU A 113 -10.59 -7.47 -1.24
N GLY A 114 -10.98 -8.12 -2.35
CA GLY A 114 -10.05 -8.61 -3.37
C GLY A 114 -9.41 -7.47 -4.16
N ALA A 115 -10.20 -6.53 -4.68
CA ALA A 115 -9.70 -5.44 -5.51
C ALA A 115 -8.98 -4.38 -4.67
N ALA A 116 -9.44 -4.09 -3.45
CA ALA A 116 -8.80 -3.11 -2.56
C ALA A 116 -7.35 -3.50 -2.21
N GLY A 117 -7.11 -4.79 -1.96
CA GLY A 117 -5.77 -5.30 -1.64
C GLY A 117 -4.78 -5.16 -2.80
N ILE A 118 -5.16 -5.65 -3.99
CA ILE A 118 -4.28 -5.60 -5.17
C ILE A 118 -4.06 -4.16 -5.67
N ILE A 119 -5.05 -3.28 -5.59
CA ILE A 119 -4.91 -1.87 -5.96
C ILE A 119 -4.01 -1.13 -4.97
N SER A 120 -4.06 -1.48 -3.67
CA SER A 120 -3.11 -0.95 -2.68
C SER A 120 -1.68 -1.39 -2.96
N LEU A 121 -1.48 -2.64 -3.37
CA LEU A 121 -0.18 -3.15 -3.80
C LEU A 121 0.32 -2.41 -5.05
N ILE A 122 -0.54 -2.22 -6.06
CA ILE A 122 -0.19 -1.48 -7.28
C ILE A 122 0.18 -0.02 -6.95
N LYS A 123 -0.54 0.65 -6.05
CA LYS A 123 -0.17 2.00 -5.56
C LYS A 123 1.25 2.02 -5.01
N VAL A 124 1.64 1.03 -4.21
CA VAL A 124 3.00 0.92 -3.66
C VAL A 124 4.03 0.69 -4.77
N LEU A 125 3.76 -0.23 -5.70
CA LEU A 125 4.67 -0.53 -6.81
C LEU A 125 4.89 0.69 -7.71
N LEU A 126 3.83 1.43 -8.01
CA LEU A 126 3.92 2.69 -8.76
C LEU A 126 4.65 3.78 -7.95
N ALA A 127 4.48 3.83 -6.63
CA ALA A 127 5.21 4.75 -5.78
C ALA A 127 6.72 4.48 -5.77
N PHE A 128 7.14 3.20 -5.83
CA PHE A 128 8.54 2.84 -6.03
C PHE A 128 9.05 3.26 -7.40
N HIS A 129 8.32 2.90 -8.46
CA HIS A 129 8.68 3.21 -9.84
C HIS A 129 8.87 4.72 -10.07
N HIS A 130 7.94 5.54 -9.56
CA HIS A 130 8.02 7.00 -9.69
C HIS A 130 8.87 7.70 -8.64
N ASN A 131 9.45 6.95 -7.69
CA ASN A 131 10.18 7.50 -6.56
C ASN A 131 9.39 8.56 -5.76
N GLN A 132 8.08 8.37 -5.60
CA GLN A 132 7.17 9.36 -5.05
C GLN A 132 6.04 8.70 -4.26
N ILE A 133 5.70 9.26 -3.10
CA ILE A 133 4.50 8.90 -2.34
C ILE A 133 3.38 9.88 -2.74
N PRO A 134 2.27 9.40 -3.31
CA PRO A 134 1.16 10.27 -3.65
C PRO A 134 0.46 10.80 -2.39
N PRO A 135 -0.17 11.99 -2.47
CA PRO A 135 -1.00 12.49 -1.38
C PRO A 135 -2.24 11.61 -1.18
N GLN A 136 -2.67 11.45 0.07
CA GLN A 136 -4.00 10.96 0.43
C GLN A 136 -5.00 12.11 0.29
N THR A 137 -6.09 11.86 -0.42
CA THR A 137 -7.24 12.75 -0.53
C THR A 137 -8.18 12.56 0.67
N ASN A 138 -9.15 13.46 0.84
CA ASN A 138 -10.22 13.35 1.84
C ASN A 138 -9.70 13.21 3.29
N PHE A 139 -8.65 13.98 3.62
CA PHE A 139 -8.07 14.06 4.96
C PHE A 139 -7.75 15.53 5.27
N ASP A 140 -8.49 16.11 6.20
CA ASP A 140 -8.41 17.51 6.62
C ASP A 140 -8.04 17.61 8.11
N THR A 141 -8.72 16.84 8.96
CA THR A 141 -8.55 16.87 10.42
C THR A 141 -8.18 15.47 10.91
N PRO A 142 -7.00 15.25 11.52
CA PRO A 142 -6.64 13.95 12.07
C PRO A 142 -7.66 13.50 13.13
N SER A 143 -8.08 12.22 13.09
CA SER A 143 -9.03 11.66 14.06
C SER A 143 -8.56 11.84 15.51
N GLY A 144 -9.45 12.34 16.36
CA GLY A 144 -9.16 12.54 17.79
C GLY A 144 -9.00 11.25 18.60
N ASP A 145 -9.43 10.11 18.04
CA ASP A 145 -9.40 8.80 18.70
C ASP A 145 -8.04 8.08 18.54
N ILE A 146 -7.16 8.61 17.69
CA ILE A 146 -5.82 8.07 17.44
C ILE A 146 -4.79 8.88 18.25
N ASP A 147 -3.95 8.20 19.04
CA ASP A 147 -2.80 8.83 19.71
C ASP A 147 -1.67 9.11 18.71
N TRP A 148 -1.81 10.17 17.92
CA TRP A 148 -0.85 10.60 16.91
C TRP A 148 0.54 10.94 17.47
N LYS A 149 0.68 11.18 18.78
CA LYS A 149 1.99 11.44 19.39
C LYS A 149 2.79 10.14 19.52
N ARG A 150 2.11 9.04 19.82
CA ARG A 150 2.70 7.71 19.94
C ARG A 150 2.73 6.96 18.60
N PHE A 151 1.74 7.22 17.74
CA PHE A 151 1.61 6.61 16.43
C PHE A 151 2.84 6.83 15.54
N PRO A 152 3.48 5.77 15.01
CA PRO A 152 4.74 5.92 14.29
C PRO A 152 4.60 6.49 12.88
N PHE A 153 3.37 6.65 12.39
CA PHE A 153 3.07 7.09 11.03
C PHE A 153 2.33 8.42 11.00
N ARG A 154 2.44 9.10 9.86
CA ARG A 154 1.70 10.32 9.53
C ARG A 154 0.92 10.13 8.24
N VAL A 155 -0.27 10.70 8.15
CA VAL A 155 -1.01 10.74 6.89
C VAL A 155 -0.33 11.72 5.95
N ASN A 156 -0.05 11.26 4.74
CA ASN A 156 0.60 12.10 3.73
C ASN A 156 -0.44 12.92 2.96
N THR A 157 -0.46 14.24 3.09
CA THR A 157 -1.40 15.13 2.35
C THR A 157 -0.77 15.84 1.15
N GLN A 158 0.52 15.63 0.92
CA GLN A 158 1.26 16.25 -0.19
C GLN A 158 2.03 15.21 -0.98
N LYS A 159 2.39 15.52 -2.22
CA LYS A 159 3.30 14.63 -2.97
C LYS A 159 4.69 14.68 -2.34
N VAL A 160 5.21 13.55 -1.89
CA VAL A 160 6.52 13.45 -1.24
C VAL A 160 7.47 12.69 -2.13
N GLU A 161 8.69 13.20 -2.27
CA GLU A 161 9.74 12.45 -2.94
C GLU A 161 10.24 11.30 -2.06
N TRP A 162 10.25 10.08 -2.60
CA TRP A 162 10.63 8.87 -1.89
C TRP A 162 12.03 8.41 -2.30
N ARG A 163 13.03 9.19 -1.91
CA ARG A 163 14.43 8.81 -2.13
C ARG A 163 14.89 7.82 -1.05
N PRO A 164 15.53 6.70 -1.42
CA PRO A 164 16.17 5.83 -0.44
C PRO A 164 17.32 6.57 0.27
N GLU A 165 17.44 6.40 1.58
CA GLU A 165 18.70 6.72 2.26
C GLU A 165 19.83 5.85 1.67
N ARG A 166 21.06 6.37 1.58
CA ARG A 166 22.19 5.66 0.93
C ARG A 166 22.28 4.21 1.42
N GLY A 167 22.22 3.27 0.47
CA GLY A 167 22.34 1.83 0.70
C GLY A 167 21.11 1.15 1.30
N GLN A 168 19.99 1.86 1.52
CA GLN A 168 18.74 1.28 2.00
C GLN A 168 17.75 1.09 0.86
N ALA A 169 17.09 -0.06 0.84
CA ALA A 169 15.94 -0.25 -0.05
C ALA A 169 14.70 0.45 0.53
N ARG A 170 13.80 0.87 -0.34
CA ARG A 170 12.48 1.36 0.08
C ARG A 170 11.63 0.16 0.42
N VAL A 171 10.93 0.25 1.55
CA VAL A 171 10.06 -0.80 2.04
C VAL A 171 8.71 -0.20 2.34
N ALA A 172 7.68 -0.89 1.92
CA ALA A 172 6.29 -0.58 2.19
C ALA A 172 5.60 -1.79 2.78
N ALA A 173 4.52 -1.55 3.50
CA ALA A 173 3.63 -2.59 3.96
C ALA A 173 2.24 -2.34 3.39
N VAL A 174 1.56 -3.42 3.00
CA VAL A 174 0.18 -3.39 2.49
C VAL A 174 -0.66 -4.31 3.34
N SER A 175 -1.70 -3.78 3.97
CA SER A 175 -2.68 -4.56 4.71
C SER A 175 -3.99 -4.63 3.91
N SER A 176 -4.65 -5.79 3.97
CA SER A 176 -6.05 -5.93 3.59
C SER A 176 -6.74 -6.70 4.70
N LEU A 177 -7.71 -6.06 5.34
CA LEU A 177 -8.53 -6.64 6.40
C LEU A 177 -9.90 -6.89 5.77
N GLY A 178 -10.38 -8.13 5.83
CA GLY A 178 -11.68 -8.51 5.29
C GLY A 178 -12.77 -8.50 6.35
N ASP A 179 -14.00 -8.29 5.89
CA ASP A 179 -15.23 -8.33 6.70
C ASP A 179 -15.46 -9.73 7.26
N ALA A 180 -15.02 -10.77 6.55
CA ALA A 180 -15.01 -12.16 7.02
C ALA A 180 -13.90 -12.47 8.05
N SER A 181 -13.23 -11.45 8.59
CA SER A 181 -12.15 -11.52 9.58
C SER A 181 -10.83 -12.12 9.10
N THR A 182 -10.69 -12.46 7.81
CA THR A 182 -9.39 -12.81 7.22
C THR A 182 -8.55 -11.55 7.03
N ASN A 183 -7.36 -11.55 7.59
CA ASN A 183 -6.42 -10.45 7.41
C ASN A 183 -5.22 -10.92 6.61
N VAL A 184 -4.78 -10.08 5.68
CA VAL A 184 -3.59 -10.29 4.86
C VAL A 184 -2.67 -9.10 5.03
N HIS A 185 -1.38 -9.37 5.18
CA HIS A 185 -0.34 -8.33 5.26
C HIS A 185 0.86 -8.70 4.40
N PHE A 186 1.32 -7.76 3.59
CA PHE A 186 2.51 -7.90 2.75
C PHE A 186 3.58 -6.90 3.15
N VAL A 187 4.84 -7.35 3.11
CA VAL A 187 6.01 -6.46 3.11
C VAL A 187 6.61 -6.49 1.72
N VAL A 188 6.72 -5.32 1.11
CA VAL A 188 7.19 -5.15 -0.27
C VAL A 188 8.41 -4.26 -0.28
N GLN A 189 9.41 -4.64 -1.06
CA GLN A 189 10.64 -3.89 -1.25
C GLN A 189 10.76 -3.45 -2.70
N ASP A 190 11.27 -2.25 -2.90
CA ASP A 190 11.68 -1.75 -4.20
C ASP A 190 12.84 -2.57 -4.81
N PHE A 191 12.86 -2.64 -6.13
CA PHE A 191 13.88 -3.33 -6.91
C PHE A 191 14.54 -2.36 -7.90
N LYS A 192 15.85 -2.17 -7.76
CA LYS A 192 16.62 -1.41 -8.75
C LYS A 192 17.12 -2.35 -9.84
N GLN A 193 16.57 -2.21 -11.04
CA GLN A 193 17.21 -2.79 -12.22
C GLN A 193 18.57 -2.10 -12.45
N GLN A 194 19.59 -2.90 -12.76
CA GLN A 194 20.84 -2.38 -13.30
C GLN A 194 20.56 -2.03 -14.76
N THR A 195 20.46 -0.74 -15.08
CA THR A 195 20.40 -0.28 -16.47
C THR A 195 21.83 -0.19 -16.99
N GLU A 196 22.21 -1.10 -17.90
CA GLU A 196 23.35 -0.88 -18.79
C GLU A 196 22.87 0.03 -19.92
N ASP A 197 22.88 1.33 -19.69
CA ASP A 197 22.60 2.32 -20.74
C ASP A 197 23.82 2.45 -21.66
N ASN A 198 24.03 1.48 -22.55
CA ASN A 198 24.95 1.62 -23.68
C ASN A 198 24.20 2.29 -24.84
N PHE A 199 24.10 3.63 -24.81
CA PHE A 199 23.62 4.42 -25.93
C PHE A 199 24.72 4.59 -26.99
N GLU A 200 24.97 3.54 -27.77
CA GLU A 200 25.64 3.62 -29.07
C GLU A 200 24.75 2.92 -30.12
N ASP A 201 23.60 3.51 -30.45
CA ASP A 201 22.78 3.02 -31.56
C ASP A 201 23.11 3.79 -32.84
N SER A 202 23.81 3.09 -33.74
CA SER A 202 23.94 3.41 -35.15
C SER A 202 22.63 3.11 -35.88
N VAL A 203 22.39 3.80 -37.00
CA VAL A 203 21.22 3.59 -37.90
C VAL A 203 21.19 2.17 -38.51
N GLU A 204 22.21 1.34 -38.23
CA GLU A 204 22.34 -0.03 -38.73
C GLU A 204 21.56 -1.08 -37.91
N ASN A 205 21.11 -0.75 -36.69
CA ASN A 205 20.31 -1.65 -35.84
C ASN A 205 18.81 -1.34 -35.92
N LEU A 206 18.19 -1.58 -37.08
CA LEU A 206 16.73 -1.54 -37.21
C LEU A 206 16.12 -2.85 -36.71
N GLU A 207 15.54 -2.84 -35.51
CA GLU A 207 14.78 -3.99 -34.99
C GLU A 207 13.34 -3.99 -35.52
N PRO A 208 12.83 -5.11 -36.07
CA PRO A 208 11.46 -5.19 -36.54
C PRO A 208 10.47 -5.20 -35.37
N ILE A 209 9.47 -4.31 -35.40
CA ILE A 209 8.39 -4.27 -34.42
C ILE A 209 7.18 -5.05 -34.96
N LEU A 210 6.81 -6.16 -34.30
CA LEU A 210 5.61 -6.92 -34.61
C LEU A 210 4.44 -6.46 -33.73
N ILE A 211 3.30 -6.13 -34.36
CA ILE A 211 2.05 -5.78 -33.67
C ILE A 211 0.95 -6.67 -34.25
N SER A 212 0.20 -7.38 -33.39
CA SER A 212 -0.94 -8.21 -33.78
C SER A 212 -2.13 -7.98 -32.84
N ALA A 213 -3.35 -8.17 -33.35
CA ALA A 213 -4.59 -8.09 -32.59
C ALA A 213 -5.60 -9.09 -33.16
N ALA A 214 -6.42 -9.69 -32.29
CA ALA A 214 -7.55 -10.51 -32.71
C ALA A 214 -8.79 -9.61 -32.91
N THR A 215 -9.40 -9.69 -34.09
CA THR A 215 -10.76 -9.19 -34.35
C THR A 215 -11.63 -10.35 -34.82
N GLN A 216 -12.96 -10.20 -34.70
CA GLN A 216 -13.89 -11.12 -35.36
C GLN A 216 -13.78 -11.00 -36.88
#